data_AF-A0A835KUB0-F1
#
_entry.id   AF-A0A835KUB0-F1
#
_cell.length_a   1.000
_cell.length_b   1.000
_cell.length_c   1.000
_cell.angle_alpha   90.00
_cell.angle_beta   90.00
_cell.angle_gamma   90.00
#
_symmetry.space_group_name_H-M   'P 1'
#
loop_
_entity.id
_entity.type
_entity.pdbx_description
1 polymer ?
#
loop_
_entity_poly.entity_id
_entity_poly.type
_entity_poly.pdbx_seq_one_letter_code
_entity_poly.pdbx_strand_id
1 'polypeptide(L)'
;MTRSRVVDVNAVGGKESSSRTSTGMFLRRGYDKVIGDIEKRIADCTSIPVEHGECLQVLHYDVGQKFDSHFDYTDNTQTTENGGPRQATFLMYLSDVKEGGETVFPLAKAIKSSSSNGGAKNGISVKPKMGDALLFWSMKPDGSRDPKSQHGANPVVKGSKWSATKWLHVREYKTY
;
A
#
# COMPACT_ATOMS: atom_id res chain seq x y z
N MET A 1 12.70 0.93 13.51
CA MET A 1 11.87 1.63 12.51
C MET A 1 12.12 3.12 12.60
N THR A 2 11.90 3.85 11.52
CA THR A 2 12.04 5.32 11.46
C THR A 2 10.76 5.92 10.90
N ARG A 3 10.60 7.25 10.94
CA ARG A 3 9.42 7.89 10.36
C ARG A 3 9.29 7.54 8.87
N SER A 4 8.08 7.15 8.48
CA SER A 4 7.80 6.78 7.09
C SER A 4 7.89 8.00 6.18
N ARG A 5 8.36 7.78 4.96
CA ARG A 5 8.53 8.82 3.95
C ARG A 5 7.46 8.70 2.86
N VAL A 6 7.19 9.82 2.18
CA VAL A 6 6.34 9.89 0.98
C VAL A 6 7.22 10.28 -0.21
N VAL A 7 6.93 9.74 -1.39
CA VAL A 7 7.62 10.12 -2.64
C VAL A 7 7.20 11.54 -3.01
N ASP A 8 8.17 12.43 -3.19
CA ASP A 8 7.96 13.80 -3.70
C ASP A 8 8.26 13.80 -5.20
N VAL A 9 7.41 14.45 -6.00
CA VAL A 9 7.61 14.58 -7.45
C VAL A 9 8.79 15.49 -7.81
N ASN A 10 9.26 16.32 -6.86
CA ASN A 10 10.30 17.30 -7.08
C ASN A 10 11.60 17.03 -6.31
N ALA A 11 11.71 15.92 -5.56
CA ALA A 11 12.90 15.62 -4.77
C ALA A 11 13.41 14.18 -4.97
N VAL A 12 14.74 14.03 -4.93
CA VAL A 12 15.40 12.72 -4.95
C VAL A 12 15.31 12.10 -3.55
N GLY A 13 14.53 11.04 -3.44
CA GLY A 13 14.27 10.33 -2.18
C GLY A 13 13.00 10.78 -1.45
N GLY A 14 12.50 9.93 -0.56
CA GLY A 14 11.28 10.25 0.18
C GLY A 14 11.49 11.31 1.27
N LYS A 15 10.48 12.16 1.51
CA LYS A 15 10.49 13.18 2.57
C LYS A 15 9.58 12.77 3.73
N GLU A 16 9.94 13.16 4.95
CA GLU A 16 9.01 13.15 6.08
C GLU A 16 7.85 14.11 5.79
N SER A 17 6.63 13.70 6.10
CA SER A 17 5.44 14.50 5.80
C SER A 17 4.48 14.53 6.99
N SER A 18 3.66 15.59 7.06
CA SER A 18 2.46 15.60 7.90
C SER A 18 1.35 14.73 7.31
N SER A 19 1.42 14.43 6.01
CA SER A 19 0.43 13.60 5.31
C SER A 19 0.58 12.11 5.60
N ARG A 20 1.78 11.65 6.01
CA ARG A 20 2.04 10.28 6.47
C ARG A 20 2.80 10.32 7.78
N THR A 21 2.15 9.89 8.85
CA THR A 21 2.68 10.03 10.21
C THR A 21 3.11 8.71 10.85
N SER A 22 3.07 7.60 10.10
CA SER A 22 3.52 6.27 10.53
C SER A 22 5.04 6.18 10.72
N THR A 23 5.48 5.16 11.44
CA THR A 23 6.85 4.64 11.34
C THR A 23 6.91 3.44 10.40
N GLY A 24 8.09 3.14 9.86
CA GLY A 24 8.24 2.03 8.94
C GLY A 24 9.68 1.57 8.73
N MET A 25 9.79 0.48 7.97
CA MET A 25 11.04 -0.06 7.48
C MET A 25 10.80 -0.85 6.19
N PHE A 26 11.89 -1.20 5.51
CA PHE A 26 11.86 -2.05 4.34
C PHE A 26 12.59 -3.36 4.62
N LEU A 27 11.96 -4.47 4.29
CA LEU A 27 12.60 -5.78 4.20
C LEU A 27 12.95 -6.02 2.73
N ARG A 28 14.21 -6.39 2.47
CA ARG A 28 14.68 -6.67 1.11
C ARG A 28 13.89 -7.84 0.52
N ARG A 29 13.76 -7.86 -0.80
CA ARG A 29 13.17 -9.00 -1.51
C ARG A 29 13.97 -10.27 -1.17
N GLY A 30 13.27 -11.35 -0.83
CA GLY A 30 13.89 -12.59 -0.38
C GLY A 30 14.76 -12.46 0.88
N TYR A 31 14.45 -11.51 1.78
CA TYR A 31 15.26 -11.25 2.99
C TYR A 31 15.57 -12.51 3.80
N ASP A 32 14.57 -13.36 4.00
CA ASP A 32 14.69 -14.69 4.56
C ASP A 32 13.68 -15.64 3.89
N LYS A 33 13.65 -16.91 4.34
CA LYS A 33 12.72 -17.91 3.80
C LYS A 33 11.26 -17.51 3.99
N VAL A 34 10.90 -16.89 5.12
CA VAL A 34 9.51 -16.51 5.42
C VAL A 34 9.06 -15.40 4.47
N ILE A 35 9.88 -14.37 4.27
CA ILE A 35 9.60 -13.30 3.32
C ILE A 35 9.55 -13.84 1.89
N GLY A 36 10.48 -14.72 1.50
CA GLY A 36 10.46 -15.37 0.19
C GLY A 36 9.18 -16.17 -0.07
N ASP A 37 8.70 -16.94 0.92
CA ASP A 37 7.45 -17.70 0.81
C ASP A 37 6.22 -16.78 0.72
N ILE A 38 6.21 -15.64 1.42
CA ILE A 38 5.16 -14.62 1.32
C ILE A 38 5.16 -14.00 -0.09
N GLU A 39 6.33 -13.60 -0.59
CA GLU A 39 6.47 -12.98 -1.91
C GLU A 39 6.06 -13.93 -3.03
N LYS A 40 6.40 -15.21 -2.91
CA LYS A 40 5.94 -16.25 -3.84
C LYS A 40 4.41 -16.38 -3.83
N ARG A 41 3.79 -16.38 -2.64
CA ARG A 41 2.32 -16.43 -2.54
C ARG A 41 1.66 -15.20 -3.17
N ILE A 42 2.25 -14.02 -3.00
CA ILE A 42 1.78 -12.79 -3.66
C ILE A 42 1.86 -12.96 -5.18
N ALA A 43 2.97 -13.50 -5.70
CA ALA A 43 3.13 -13.76 -7.13
C ALA A 43 2.08 -14.74 -7.65
N ASP A 44 1.86 -15.85 -6.96
CA ASP A 44 0.83 -16.85 -7.31
C ASP A 44 -0.58 -16.23 -7.32
N CYS A 45 -0.92 -15.40 -6.33
CA CYS A 45 -2.23 -14.74 -6.23
C CYS A 45 -2.45 -13.66 -7.30
N THR A 46 -1.40 -12.97 -7.70
CA THR A 46 -1.50 -11.81 -8.62
C THR A 46 -1.16 -12.15 -10.06
N SER A 47 -0.54 -13.32 -10.30
CA SER A 47 0.11 -13.67 -11.57
C SER A 47 1.19 -12.67 -12.01
N ILE A 48 1.80 -11.95 -11.07
CA ILE A 48 2.90 -11.01 -11.30
C ILE A 48 4.20 -11.62 -10.74
N PRO A 49 5.30 -11.70 -11.50
CA PRO A 49 6.55 -12.29 -11.02
C PRO A 49 7.10 -11.57 -9.77
N VAL A 50 7.78 -12.32 -8.89
CA VAL A 50 8.37 -11.80 -7.64
C VAL A 50 9.35 -10.64 -7.92
N GLU A 51 10.05 -10.72 -9.05
CA GLU A 51 11.06 -9.78 -9.53
C GLU A 51 10.47 -8.41 -9.87
N HIS A 52 9.17 -8.31 -10.12
CA HIS A 52 8.46 -7.05 -10.35
C HIS A 52 8.16 -6.31 -9.04
N GLY A 53 8.37 -6.96 -7.90
CA GLY A 53 8.07 -6.38 -6.60
C GLY A 53 9.21 -5.57 -6.00
N GLU A 54 8.89 -4.40 -5.44
CA GLU A 54 9.80 -3.64 -4.57
C GLU A 54 10.10 -4.37 -3.25
N CYS A 55 10.98 -3.82 -2.41
CA CYS A 55 11.14 -4.27 -1.02
C CYS A 55 9.80 -4.23 -0.26
N LEU A 56 9.57 -5.19 0.64
CA LEU A 56 8.35 -5.23 1.45
C LEU A 56 8.39 -4.10 2.49
N GLN A 57 7.45 -3.17 2.41
CA GLN A 57 7.37 -2.04 3.34
C GLN A 57 6.51 -2.40 4.56
N VAL A 58 7.13 -2.52 5.73
CA VAL A 58 6.40 -2.71 7.00
C VAL A 58 6.14 -1.34 7.63
N LEU A 59 4.91 -1.15 8.10
CA LEU A 59 4.42 0.11 8.64
C LEU A 59 3.71 -0.11 9.95
N HIS A 60 3.89 0.86 10.85
CA HIS A 60 3.25 0.91 12.14
C HIS A 60 2.61 2.29 12.36
N TYR A 61 1.33 2.27 12.73
CA TYR A 61 0.55 3.45 13.08
C TYR A 61 0.10 3.36 14.54
N ASP A 62 0.50 4.35 15.32
CA ASP A 62 -0.03 4.62 16.66
C ASP A 62 -1.36 5.37 16.59
N VAL A 63 -2.02 5.51 17.74
CA VAL A 63 -3.25 6.30 17.89
C VAL A 63 -3.03 7.72 17.34
N GLY A 64 -3.95 8.16 16.49
CA GLY A 64 -3.91 9.46 15.80
C GLY A 64 -3.09 9.46 14.51
N GLN A 65 -2.22 8.48 14.26
CA GLN A 65 -1.43 8.43 13.03
C GLN A 65 -2.27 7.96 11.84
N LYS A 66 -1.97 8.53 10.66
CA LYS A 66 -2.76 8.38 9.43
C LYS A 66 -1.87 8.41 8.19
N PHE A 67 -2.50 8.16 7.04
CA PHE A 67 -1.96 8.50 5.74
C PHE A 67 -3.06 9.16 4.90
N ASP A 68 -2.88 10.42 4.53
CA ASP A 68 -3.81 11.12 3.64
C ASP A 68 -3.94 10.41 2.28
N SER A 69 -5.07 10.63 1.62
CA SER A 69 -5.38 10.01 0.34
C SER A 69 -4.33 10.34 -0.73
N HIS A 70 -3.81 9.32 -1.37
CA HIS A 70 -2.76 9.40 -2.38
C HIS A 70 -2.97 8.32 -3.45
N PHE A 71 -2.05 8.28 -4.41
CA PHE A 71 -1.94 7.24 -5.40
C PHE A 71 -0.61 6.52 -5.24
N ASP A 72 -0.62 5.21 -5.52
CA ASP A 72 0.61 4.41 -5.51
C ASP A 72 1.34 4.43 -6.84
N TYR A 73 0.68 4.78 -7.95
CA TYR A 73 1.39 4.98 -9.21
C TYR A 73 2.37 6.16 -9.05
N THR A 74 3.55 6.01 -9.64
CA THR A 74 4.65 6.96 -9.56
C THR A 74 4.92 7.53 -10.93
N ASP A 75 5.01 8.86 -11.01
CA ASP A 75 5.42 9.60 -12.19
C ASP A 75 6.89 10.04 -12.12
N ASN A 76 7.56 9.74 -11.01
CA ASN A 76 8.99 10.02 -10.87
C ASN A 76 9.78 9.19 -11.88
N THR A 77 10.58 9.87 -12.70
CA THR A 77 11.43 9.28 -13.75
C THR A 77 12.31 8.17 -13.22
N GLN A 78 12.86 8.30 -12.01
CA GLN A 78 13.73 7.28 -11.42
C GLN A 78 13.00 5.95 -11.16
N THR A 79 11.76 6.03 -10.70
CA THR A 79 10.96 4.82 -10.43
C THR A 79 10.33 4.26 -11.71
N THR A 80 10.03 5.10 -12.70
CA THR A 80 9.53 4.60 -14.00
C THR A 80 10.64 4.00 -14.87
N GLU A 81 11.89 4.43 -14.70
CA GLU A 81 13.06 3.80 -15.32
C GLU A 81 13.33 2.40 -14.75
N ASN A 82 13.15 2.22 -13.44
CA ASN A 82 13.33 0.94 -12.75
C ASN A 82 11.99 0.19 -12.60
N GLY A 83 11.67 -0.71 -13.52
CA GLY A 83 10.43 -1.51 -13.48
C GLY A 83 9.20 -0.84 -14.07
N GLY A 84 9.20 0.47 -14.31
CA GLY A 84 8.02 1.19 -14.82
C GLY A 84 7.06 1.62 -13.70
N PRO A 85 5.87 2.15 -14.03
CA PRO A 85 4.88 2.49 -13.03
C PRO A 85 4.44 1.26 -12.21
N ARG A 86 4.08 1.50 -10.95
CA ARG A 86 3.44 0.50 -10.08
C ARG A 86 2.06 0.20 -10.63
N GLN A 87 1.83 -1.05 -11.05
CA GLN A 87 0.55 -1.49 -11.61
C GLN A 87 -0.43 -1.94 -10.54
N ALA A 88 0.08 -2.48 -9.43
CA ALA A 88 -0.74 -3.02 -8.35
C ALA A 88 -0.07 -2.86 -6.98
N THR A 89 -0.91 -2.86 -5.97
CA THR A 89 -0.51 -2.85 -4.56
C THR A 89 -1.15 -4.03 -3.84
N PHE A 90 -0.33 -4.77 -3.11
CA PHE A 90 -0.76 -5.82 -2.19
C PHE A 90 -0.49 -5.38 -0.75
N LEU A 91 -1.54 -4.98 -0.04
CA LEU A 91 -1.51 -4.45 1.32
C LEU A 91 -2.01 -5.50 2.31
N MET A 92 -1.15 -5.99 3.19
CA MET A 92 -1.45 -6.99 4.21
C MET A 92 -1.65 -6.33 5.57
N TYR A 93 -2.68 -6.74 6.31
CA TYR A 93 -2.89 -6.33 7.69
C TYR A 93 -2.22 -7.31 8.66
N LEU A 94 -1.30 -6.80 9.46
CA LEU A 94 -0.51 -7.59 10.41
C LEU A 94 -1.02 -7.49 11.85
N SER A 95 -2.06 -6.67 12.08
CA SER A 95 -2.75 -6.59 13.37
C SER A 95 -4.24 -6.31 13.18
N ASP A 96 -5.03 -6.71 14.18
CA ASP A 96 -6.39 -6.25 14.33
C ASP A 96 -6.40 -4.81 14.87
N VAL A 97 -7.21 -3.95 14.29
CA VAL A 97 -7.39 -2.57 14.77
C VAL A 97 -8.76 -2.45 15.44
N LYS A 98 -8.75 -2.02 16.71
CA LYS A 98 -9.98 -1.97 17.51
C LYS A 98 -10.95 -0.93 16.97
N GLU A 99 -10.44 0.27 16.67
CA GLU A 99 -11.23 1.39 16.11
C GLU A 99 -10.36 2.29 15.22
N GLY A 100 -10.92 2.74 14.08
CA GLY A 100 -10.21 3.51 13.07
C GLY A 100 -9.23 2.68 12.25
N GLY A 101 -8.27 3.36 11.62
CA GLY A 101 -7.20 2.71 10.85
C GLY A 101 -7.64 2.09 9.52
N GLU A 102 -8.88 2.31 9.07
CA GLU A 102 -9.39 1.74 7.82
C GLU A 102 -8.57 2.21 6.61
N THR A 103 -8.42 1.31 5.64
CA THR A 103 -7.94 1.69 4.31
C THR A 103 -9.16 2.14 3.50
N VAL A 104 -9.15 3.40 3.07
CA VAL A 104 -10.28 4.05 2.41
C VAL A 104 -9.98 4.31 0.94
N PHE A 105 -10.97 4.08 0.08
CA PHE A 105 -10.95 4.36 -1.36
C PHE A 105 -12.07 5.34 -1.70
N PRO A 106 -11.84 6.66 -1.58
CA PRO A 106 -12.90 7.67 -1.69
C PRO A 106 -13.62 7.71 -3.04
N LEU A 107 -12.93 7.30 -4.12
CA LEU A 107 -13.48 7.34 -5.49
C LEU A 107 -13.99 5.97 -5.98
N ALA A 108 -13.76 4.90 -5.21
CA ALA A 108 -14.24 3.57 -5.57
C ALA A 108 -15.74 3.43 -5.27
N LYS A 109 -16.44 2.61 -6.07
CA LYS A 109 -17.87 2.30 -5.85
C LYS A 109 -18.00 0.85 -5.45
N ALA A 110 -18.65 0.57 -4.32
CA ALA A 110 -18.94 -0.79 -3.89
C ALA A 110 -19.94 -1.45 -4.86
N ILE A 111 -19.64 -2.67 -5.30
CA ILE A 111 -20.51 -3.43 -6.24
C ILE A 111 -21.64 -4.16 -5.47
N LYS A 112 -21.47 -4.43 -4.16
CA LYS A 112 -22.50 -4.92 -3.24
C LYS A 112 -22.24 -4.38 -1.83
N SER A 113 -23.30 -4.23 -1.01
CA SER A 113 -23.26 -3.67 0.34
C SER A 113 -22.51 -4.56 1.34
N SER A 114 -21.20 -4.69 1.21
CA SER A 114 -20.36 -5.15 2.32
C SER A 114 -20.18 -3.97 3.27
N SER A 115 -21.09 -3.89 4.25
CA SER A 115 -21.02 -3.09 5.49
C SER A 115 -20.24 -1.78 5.40
N SER A 116 -20.89 -0.73 4.92
CA SER A 116 -20.48 0.67 5.10
C SER A 116 -20.57 1.08 6.58
N ASN A 117 -19.67 0.58 7.43
CA ASN A 117 -19.53 1.02 8.82
C ASN A 117 -18.13 1.57 9.08
N GLY A 118 -17.57 2.34 8.14
CA GLY A 118 -16.27 2.97 8.35
C GLY A 118 -16.05 4.19 7.45
N GLY A 119 -15.91 5.37 8.07
CA GLY A 119 -15.19 6.60 7.67
C GLY A 119 -15.36 7.25 6.28
N ALA A 120 -15.57 6.50 5.20
CA ALA A 120 -15.67 7.03 3.85
C ALA A 120 -17.11 7.48 3.58
N LYS A 121 -17.39 8.79 3.71
CA LYS A 121 -18.71 9.37 3.38
C LYS A 121 -19.14 9.05 1.94
N ASN A 122 -18.17 8.94 1.04
CA ASN A 122 -18.28 8.45 -0.32
C ASN A 122 -17.11 7.48 -0.52
N GLY A 123 -17.35 6.25 -0.97
CA GLY A 123 -16.27 5.30 -1.28
C GLY A 123 -16.40 3.91 -0.66
N ILE A 124 -15.32 3.14 -0.76
CA ILE A 124 -15.14 1.85 -0.06
C ILE A 124 -14.22 2.09 1.14
N SER A 125 -14.50 1.42 2.25
CA SER A 125 -13.65 1.42 3.44
C SER A 125 -13.44 -0.01 3.91
N VAL A 126 -12.19 -0.37 4.20
CA VAL A 126 -11.82 -1.71 4.63
C VAL A 126 -11.21 -1.64 6.02
N LYS A 127 -11.85 -2.31 6.97
CA LYS A 127 -11.34 -2.43 8.34
C LYS A 127 -10.12 -3.36 8.38
N PRO A 128 -9.02 -2.98 9.07
CA PRO A 128 -7.88 -3.86 9.25
C PRO A 128 -8.26 -5.05 10.13
N LYS A 129 -8.01 -6.25 9.62
CA LYS A 129 -8.16 -7.50 10.34
C LYS A 129 -6.92 -8.35 10.10
N MET A 130 -6.31 -8.84 11.17
CA MET A 130 -5.03 -9.54 11.09
C MET A 130 -5.11 -10.75 10.15
N GLY A 131 -4.16 -10.84 9.23
CA GLY A 131 -4.07 -11.92 8.23
C GLY A 131 -4.80 -11.63 6.92
N ASP A 132 -5.73 -10.67 6.89
CA ASP A 132 -6.38 -10.25 5.65
C ASP A 132 -5.43 -9.41 4.77
N ALA A 133 -5.67 -9.43 3.46
CA ALA A 133 -4.93 -8.62 2.50
C ALA A 133 -5.86 -7.95 1.49
N LEU A 134 -5.43 -6.80 1.00
CA LEU A 134 -6.06 -6.04 -0.08
C LEU A 134 -5.16 -6.04 -1.31
N LEU A 135 -5.73 -6.47 -2.43
CA LEU A 135 -5.15 -6.29 -3.75
C LEU A 135 -5.96 -5.24 -4.50
N PHE A 136 -5.30 -4.21 -5.00
CA PHE A 136 -5.91 -3.22 -5.88
C PHE A 136 -4.94 -2.77 -6.97
N TRP A 137 -5.49 -2.39 -8.12
CA TRP A 137 -4.73 -1.99 -9.30
C TRP A 137 -4.68 -0.47 -9.39
N SER A 138 -3.49 0.07 -9.62
CA SER A 138 -3.27 1.52 -9.83
C SER A 138 -3.54 1.94 -11.27
N MET A 139 -3.62 0.97 -12.18
CA MET A 139 -3.77 1.15 -13.62
C MET A 139 -4.92 0.30 -14.15
N LYS A 140 -5.56 0.77 -15.23
CA LYS A 140 -6.56 0.02 -15.99
C LYS A 140 -5.89 -0.96 -16.96
N PRO A 141 -6.63 -1.93 -17.53
CA PRO A 141 -6.08 -2.87 -18.51
C PRO A 141 -5.48 -2.21 -19.76
N ASP A 142 -5.93 -1.01 -20.12
CA ASP A 142 -5.38 -0.22 -21.24
C ASP A 142 -4.07 0.51 -20.89
N GLY A 143 -3.55 0.34 -19.67
CA GLY A 143 -2.35 1.00 -19.18
C GLY A 143 -2.57 2.44 -18.70
N SER A 144 -3.79 2.99 -18.80
CA SER A 144 -4.11 4.30 -18.23
C SER A 144 -4.22 4.23 -16.71
N ARG A 145 -4.02 5.37 -16.03
CA ARG A 145 -4.19 5.46 -14.57
C ARG A 145 -5.64 5.18 -14.19
N ASP A 146 -5.84 4.51 -13.05
CA ASP A 146 -7.18 4.38 -12.47
C ASP A 146 -7.38 5.39 -11.32
N PRO A 147 -8.17 6.46 -11.51
CA PRO A 147 -8.50 7.40 -10.43
C PRO A 147 -9.20 6.73 -9.23
N LYS A 148 -9.88 5.59 -9.44
CA LYS A 148 -10.55 4.86 -8.36
C LYS A 148 -9.57 4.15 -7.41
N SER A 149 -8.29 4.08 -7.78
CA SER A 149 -7.22 3.55 -6.92
C SER A 149 -6.72 4.56 -5.88
N GLN A 150 -7.24 5.80 -5.89
CA GLN A 150 -6.96 6.76 -4.84
C GLN A 150 -7.33 6.16 -3.49
N HIS A 151 -6.39 6.14 -2.55
CA HIS A 151 -6.62 5.53 -1.26
C HIS A 151 -5.81 6.19 -0.15
N GLY A 152 -6.25 5.98 1.09
CA GLY A 152 -5.58 6.49 2.29
C GLY A 152 -5.79 5.56 3.48
N ALA A 153 -5.17 5.90 4.60
CA ALA A 153 -5.38 5.24 5.87
C ALA A 153 -5.96 6.24 6.87
N ASN A 154 -7.18 5.96 7.36
CA ASN A 154 -7.80 6.75 8.42
C ASN A 154 -6.92 6.74 9.69
N PRO A 155 -7.04 7.77 10.55
CA PRO A 155 -6.40 7.75 11.85
C PRO A 155 -6.77 6.51 12.66
N VAL A 156 -5.79 5.89 13.32
CA VAL A 156 -6.08 4.88 14.35
C VAL A 156 -6.73 5.59 15.54
N VAL A 157 -7.91 5.16 15.94
CA VAL A 157 -8.61 5.73 17.11
C VAL A 157 -8.32 4.91 18.36
N LYS A 158 -8.26 3.58 18.23
CA LYS A 158 -7.96 2.68 19.35
C LYS A 158 -7.18 1.44 18.89
N GLY A 159 -6.13 1.11 19.64
CA GLY A 159 -5.24 0.00 19.34
C GLY A 159 -4.01 0.47 18.55
N SER A 160 -3.48 -0.41 17.70
CA SER A 160 -2.32 -0.13 16.86
C SER A 160 -2.44 -0.87 15.54
N LYS A 161 -2.12 -0.21 14.43
CA LYS A 161 -2.17 -0.79 13.09
C LYS A 161 -0.77 -1.15 12.62
N TRP A 162 -0.58 -2.42 12.33
CA TRP A 162 0.57 -2.94 11.61
C TRP A 162 0.14 -3.38 10.22
N SER A 163 0.91 -2.99 9.20
CA SER A 163 0.65 -3.40 7.82
C SER A 163 1.94 -3.64 7.06
N ALA A 164 1.90 -4.51 6.06
CA ALA A 164 2.99 -4.68 5.09
C ALA A 164 2.48 -4.43 3.67
N THR A 165 3.15 -3.55 2.95
CA THR A 165 2.81 -3.18 1.57
C THR A 165 3.85 -3.74 0.61
N LYS A 166 3.37 -4.42 -0.44
CA LYS A 166 4.18 -4.84 -1.58
C LYS A 166 3.68 -4.11 -2.83
N TRP A 167 4.52 -3.26 -3.39
CA TRP A 167 4.26 -2.61 -4.66
C TRP A 167 4.79 -3.47 -5.81
N LEU A 168 4.00 -3.59 -6.88
CA LEU A 168 4.26 -4.45 -8.02
C LEU A 168 4.31 -3.61 -9.30
N HIS A 169 5.39 -3.76 -10.05
CA HIS A 169 5.66 -3.00 -11.28
C HIS A 169 5.23 -3.72 -12.55
N VAL A 170 5.05 -2.96 -13.63
CA VAL A 170 4.75 -3.50 -14.97
C VAL A 170 5.90 -4.34 -15.56
N ARG A 171 7.14 -4.10 -15.13
CA ARG A 171 8.35 -4.83 -15.52
C ARG A 171 9.18 -5.18 -14.29
N GLU A 172 10.22 -5.99 -14.49
CA GLU A 172 11.20 -6.31 -13.45
C GLU A 172 11.72 -5.06 -12.74
N TYR A 173 11.63 -5.06 -11.41
CA TYR A 173 12.16 -4.03 -10.54
C TYR A 173 13.51 -4.49 -9.98
N LYS A 174 14.58 -3.78 -10.36
CA LYS A 174 15.93 -4.09 -9.90
C LYS A 174 16.11 -3.57 -8.48
N THR A 175 16.46 -4.48 -7.57
CA THR A 175 16.81 -4.15 -6.18
C THR A 175 18.32 -4.04 -6.05
N TYR A 176 18.80 -2.99 -5.39
CA TYR A 176 20.22 -2.77 -5.07
C TYR A 176 20.52 -3.12 -3.62
#